data_AF-A0A359CL96-F1
#
_entry.id   AF-A0A359CL96-F1
#
_cell.length_a   1.000
_cell.length_b   1.000
_cell.length_c   1.000
_cell.angle_alpha   90.00
_cell.angle_beta   90.00
_cell.angle_gamma   90.00
#
_symmetry.space_group_name_H-M   'P 1'
#
loop_
_entity.id
_entity.type
_entity.pdbx_description
1 polymer ?
#
loop_
_entity_poly.entity_id
_entity_poly.type
_entity_poly.pdbx_seq_one_letter_code
_entity_poly.pdbx_strand_id
1 'polypeptide(L)'
;TKSFGKIGSLSGSLWYDGWIEFMNSNVPVNTSAKVYMSLGRGEEHSRNQRMAKVGNCTQKAALILKKQLKLKENLILEWNDGGHFTEIPERFKKALLWLMKE
;
A
#
# COMPACT_ATOMS: atom_id res chain seq x y z
N THR A 1 1.50 -17.33 -5.36
CA THR A 1 0.83 -17.69 -6.64
C THR A 1 1.16 -16.65 -7.70
N LYS A 2 1.14 -17.04 -8.99
CA LYS A 2 1.25 -16.10 -10.13
C LYS A 2 -0.12 -15.58 -10.62
N SER A 3 -1.22 -16.03 -9.99
CA SER A 3 -2.59 -15.74 -10.43
C SER A 3 -3.04 -14.29 -10.22
N PHE A 4 -2.38 -13.53 -9.33
CA PHE A 4 -2.71 -12.13 -9.07
C PHE A 4 -1.65 -11.19 -9.64
N GLY A 5 -2.08 -10.25 -10.49
CA GLY A 5 -1.21 -9.24 -11.13
C GLY A 5 -1.63 -7.79 -10.88
N LYS A 6 -2.76 -7.57 -10.19
CA LYS A 6 -3.30 -6.24 -9.85
C LYS A 6 -3.69 -6.27 -8.38
N ILE A 7 -3.08 -5.43 -7.57
CA ILE A 7 -3.15 -5.48 -6.10
C ILE A 7 -3.50 -4.09 -5.57
N GLY A 8 -4.56 -3.99 -4.77
CA GLY A 8 -4.94 -2.76 -4.07
C GLY A 8 -4.79 -2.92 -2.57
N SER A 9 -3.98 -2.06 -1.94
CA SER A 9 -3.86 -1.93 -0.48
C SER A 9 -4.43 -0.59 -0.05
N LEU A 10 -5.67 -0.59 0.45
CA LEU A 10 -6.38 0.61 0.89
C LEU A 10 -6.42 0.63 2.41
N SER A 11 -5.71 1.58 3.03
CA SER A 11 -5.55 1.66 4.48
C SER A 11 -5.07 0.34 5.10
N GLY A 12 -4.10 -0.29 4.41
CA GLY A 12 -3.54 -1.58 4.80
C GLY A 12 -2.90 -1.51 6.19
N SER A 13 -3.08 -2.57 6.98
CA SER A 13 -2.54 -2.65 8.34
C SER A 13 -1.03 -2.96 8.36
N LEU A 14 -0.24 -2.15 7.67
CA LEU A 14 1.20 -2.36 7.48
C LEU A 14 2.02 -2.05 8.75
N TRP A 15 1.34 -1.62 9.82
CA TRP A 15 1.89 -1.38 11.15
C TRP A 15 1.99 -2.66 12.01
N TYR A 16 1.44 -3.79 11.56
CA TYR A 16 1.59 -5.07 12.27
C TYR A 16 3.08 -5.43 12.42
N ASP A 17 3.41 -6.00 13.58
CA ASP A 17 4.81 -6.28 13.94
C ASP A 17 5.44 -7.27 12.95
N GLY A 18 6.71 -7.01 12.60
CA GLY A 18 7.45 -7.86 11.67
C GLY A 18 7.14 -7.62 10.19
N TRP A 19 6.21 -6.72 9.84
CA TRP A 19 5.80 -6.52 8.45
C TRP A 19 6.93 -6.02 7.55
N ILE A 20 7.69 -5.02 7.99
CA ILE A 20 8.78 -4.44 7.20
C ILE A 20 9.95 -5.43 7.08
N GLU A 21 10.23 -6.17 8.15
CA GLU A 21 11.22 -7.24 8.18
C GLU A 21 10.85 -8.33 7.17
N PHE A 22 9.58 -8.76 7.17
CA PHE A 22 9.05 -9.71 6.19
C PHE A 22 9.24 -9.21 4.76
N MET A 23 8.88 -7.95 4.47
CA MET A 23 9.03 -7.38 3.14
C MET A 23 10.51 -7.26 2.70
N ASN A 24 11.45 -7.05 3.61
CA ASN A 24 12.87 -7.02 3.28
C ASN A 24 13.43 -8.42 2.98
N SER A 25 12.95 -9.45 3.67
CA SER A 25 13.42 -10.83 3.50
C SER A 25 12.71 -11.59 2.37
N ASN A 26 11.65 -11.04 1.79
CA ASN A 26 10.84 -11.71 0.77
C ASN A 26 10.62 -10.81 -0.45
N VAL A 27 10.53 -11.42 -1.63
CA VAL A 27 10.25 -10.73 -2.89
C VAL A 27 8.88 -11.17 -3.42
N PRO A 28 8.07 -10.27 -4.01
CA PRO A 28 6.82 -10.66 -4.65
C PRO A 28 7.03 -11.77 -5.67
N VAL A 29 6.23 -12.84 -5.58
CA VAL A 29 6.26 -13.96 -6.54
C VAL A 29 5.97 -13.48 -7.97
N ASN A 30 5.13 -12.45 -8.11
CA ASN A 30 4.87 -11.77 -9.37
C ASN A 30 5.47 -10.35 -9.34
N THR A 31 6.70 -10.19 -9.83
CA THR A 31 7.40 -8.90 -9.87
C THR A 31 6.89 -7.97 -10.96
N SER A 32 6.03 -8.44 -11.87
CA SER A 32 5.36 -7.63 -12.89
C SER A 32 4.01 -7.10 -12.43
N ALA A 33 3.58 -7.36 -11.19
CA ALA A 33 2.29 -6.92 -10.69
C ALA A 33 2.16 -5.38 -10.62
N LYS A 34 0.97 -4.85 -10.91
CA LYS A 34 0.54 -3.48 -10.61
C LYS A 34 0.05 -3.41 -9.16
N VAL A 35 0.60 -2.49 -8.38
CA VAL A 35 0.28 -2.30 -6.95
C VAL A 35 -0.16 -0.87 -6.71
N TYR A 36 -1.39 -0.71 -6.22
CA TYR A 36 -1.93 0.55 -5.77
C TYR A 36 -1.96 0.56 -4.24
N MET A 37 -1.30 1.53 -3.62
CA MET A 37 -1.33 1.75 -2.18
C MET A 37 -2.05 3.06 -1.88
N SER A 38 -2.94 3.06 -0.89
CA SER A 38 -3.64 4.25 -0.40
C SER A 38 -3.61 4.30 1.11
N LEU A 39 -3.37 5.49 1.66
CA LEU A 39 -3.45 5.75 3.09
C LEU A 39 -4.04 7.13 3.36
N GLY A 40 -4.86 7.24 4.41
CA GLY A 40 -5.35 8.52 4.92
C GLY A 40 -4.28 9.23 5.75
N ARG A 41 -4.08 10.53 5.53
CA ARG A 41 -3.14 11.35 6.31
C ARG A 41 -3.45 11.35 7.81
N GLY A 42 -4.72 11.22 8.18
CA GLY A 42 -5.12 11.14 9.59
C GLY A 42 -4.76 9.82 10.28
N GLU A 43 -4.42 8.76 9.53
CA GLU A 43 -4.17 7.43 10.11
C GLU A 43 -2.86 7.38 10.91
N GLU A 44 -1.84 8.16 10.53
CA GLU A 44 -0.58 8.26 11.28
C GLU A 44 -0.70 9.09 12.58
N HIS A 45 -1.86 9.73 12.78
CA HIS A 45 -2.19 10.47 14.01
C HIS A 45 -3.12 9.68 14.95
N SER A 46 -3.21 8.35 14.76
CA SER A 46 -3.96 7.49 15.66
C SER A 46 -3.47 7.60 17.11
N ARG A 47 -4.41 7.61 18.06
CA ARG A 47 -4.08 7.59 19.51
C ARG A 47 -3.33 6.32 19.91
N ASN A 48 -3.55 5.23 19.19
CA ASN A 48 -2.82 3.99 19.42
C ASN A 48 -1.41 4.11 18.80
N GLN A 49 -0.39 4.23 19.66
CA GLN A 49 1.00 4.40 19.24
C GLN A 49 1.52 3.30 18.32
N ARG A 50 1.00 2.07 18.43
CA ARG A 50 1.37 0.97 17.52
C ARG A 50 0.83 1.25 16.13
N MET A 51 -0.44 1.66 16.02
CA MET A 51 -1.09 1.96 14.75
C MET A 51 -0.61 3.26 14.11
N ALA A 52 -0.22 4.26 14.91
CA ALA A 52 0.31 5.54 14.41
C ALA A 52 1.54 5.38 13.50
N LYS A 53 2.25 4.25 13.60
CA LYS A 53 3.37 3.90 12.73
C LYS A 53 2.95 3.61 11.27
N VAL A 54 1.66 3.47 10.98
CA VAL A 54 1.13 3.07 9.66
C VAL A 54 1.62 3.97 8.54
N GLY A 55 1.75 5.28 8.77
CA GLY A 55 2.27 6.21 7.76
C GLY A 55 3.70 5.85 7.35
N ASN A 56 4.60 5.74 8.33
CA ASN A 56 5.98 5.35 8.13
C ASN A 56 6.10 3.94 7.51
N CYS A 57 5.36 2.96 8.03
CA CYS A 57 5.36 1.60 7.49
C CYS A 57 4.88 1.56 6.04
N THR A 58 3.86 2.34 5.68
CA THR A 58 3.34 2.39 4.31
C THR A 58 4.35 3.00 3.35
N GLN A 59 5.03 4.07 3.74
CA GLN A 59 6.12 4.65 2.94
C GLN A 59 7.27 3.66 2.75
N LYS A 60 7.71 2.98 3.83
CA LYS A 60 8.76 1.95 3.75
C LYS A 60 8.36 0.79 2.86
N ALA A 61 7.13 0.29 2.99
CA ALA A 61 6.60 -0.78 2.15
C ALA A 61 6.62 -0.37 0.66
N ALA A 62 6.20 0.85 0.34
CA ALA A 62 6.27 1.38 -1.02
C ALA A 62 7.73 1.47 -1.53
N LEU A 63 8.68 1.92 -0.70
CA LEU A 63 10.10 1.96 -1.06
C LEU A 63 10.69 0.57 -1.31
N ILE A 64 10.30 -0.43 -0.51
CA ILE A 64 10.73 -1.82 -0.70
C ILE A 64 10.15 -2.37 -2.02
N LEU A 65 8.85 -2.21 -2.26
CA LEU A 65 8.21 -2.64 -3.50
C LEU A 65 8.80 -1.96 -4.73
N LYS A 66 9.12 -0.66 -4.65
CA LYS A 66 9.75 0.09 -5.74
C LYS A 66 11.11 -0.49 -6.16
N LYS A 67 11.81 -1.15 -5.23
CA LYS A 67 13.09 -1.84 -5.50
C LYS A 67 12.89 -3.26 -6.03
N GLN A 68 11.79 -3.92 -5.65
CA GLN A 68 11.53 -5.34 -5.93
C GLN A 68 10.69 -5.58 -7.19
N LEU A 69 9.81 -4.64 -7.56
CA LEU A 69 9.00 -4.72 -8.77
C LEU A 69 9.86 -4.41 -10.01
N LYS A 70 9.57 -5.11 -11.10
CA LYS A 70 10.31 -5.00 -12.36
C LYS A 70 10.15 -3.62 -13.00
N LEU A 71 8.94 -3.07 -12.93
CA LEU A 71 8.55 -1.78 -13.50
C LEU A 71 8.18 -0.83 -12.35
N LYS A 72 8.80 0.34 -12.28
CA LYS A 72 8.59 1.29 -11.17
C LYS A 72 7.24 2.00 -11.29
N GLU A 73 6.76 2.17 -12.51
CA GLU A 73 5.45 2.71 -12.87
C GLU A 73 4.29 1.79 -12.45
N ASN A 74 4.56 0.52 -12.16
CA ASN A 74 3.58 -0.42 -11.64
C ASN A 74 3.34 -0.25 -10.14
N LEU A 75 3.84 0.81 -9.51
CA LEU A 75 3.58 1.13 -8.12
C LEU A 75 3.15 2.59 -7.98
N ILE A 76 2.04 2.80 -7.27
CA ILE A 76 1.67 4.12 -6.77
C ILE A 76 1.34 4.05 -5.28
N LEU A 77 1.70 5.11 -4.56
CA LEU A 77 1.26 5.38 -3.20
C LEU A 77 0.51 6.72 -3.19
N GLU A 78 -0.78 6.69 -2.93
CA GLU A 78 -1.64 7.87 -2.85
C GLU A 78 -2.00 8.20 -1.40
N TRP A 79 -1.71 9.43 -1.00
CA TRP A 79 -2.16 10.00 0.27
C TRP A 79 -3.50 10.68 0.08
N ASN A 80 -4.44 10.34 0.95
CA ASN A 80 -5.80 10.85 0.90
C ASN A 80 -6.05 11.68 2.17
N ASP A 81 -6.88 12.72 2.06
CA ASP A 81 -7.28 13.48 3.23
C ASP A 81 -8.22 12.64 4.12
N GLY A 82 -8.26 13.00 5.41
CA GLY A 82 -8.99 12.24 6.43
C GLY A 82 -8.32 10.95 6.89
N GLY A 83 -9.10 10.09 7.54
CA GLY A 83 -8.63 8.89 8.24
C GLY A 83 -8.98 7.59 7.52
N HIS A 84 -8.99 6.50 8.30
CA HIS A 84 -9.22 5.13 7.82
C HIS A 84 -10.61 4.93 7.17
N PHE A 85 -11.62 5.65 7.67
CA PHE A 85 -13.01 5.51 7.23
C PHE A 85 -13.49 6.65 6.32
N THR A 86 -12.57 7.52 5.86
CA THR A 86 -12.92 8.68 5.04
C THR A 86 -12.96 8.30 3.56
N GLU A 87 -14.06 8.64 2.88
CA GLU A 87 -14.24 8.47 1.43
C GLU A 87 -13.97 7.06 0.89
N ILE A 88 -14.36 6.03 1.65
CA ILE A 88 -14.10 4.63 1.29
C ILE A 88 -14.50 4.33 -0.16
N PRO A 89 -15.73 4.64 -0.65
CA PRO A 89 -16.10 4.31 -2.03
C PRO A 89 -15.21 4.97 -3.07
N GLU A 90 -14.81 6.23 -2.87
CA GLU A 90 -13.96 6.96 -3.81
C GLU A 90 -12.54 6.40 -3.83
N ARG A 91 -11.98 6.01 -2.68
CA ARG A 91 -10.67 5.35 -2.62
C ARG A 91 -10.66 4.03 -3.40
N PHE A 92 -11.71 3.23 -3.26
CA PHE A 92 -11.88 2.00 -4.04
C PHE A 92 -11.99 2.28 -5.54
N LYS A 93 -12.80 3.26 -5.92
CA LYS A 93 -12.95 3.68 -7.33
C LYS A 93 -11.61 4.11 -7.93
N LYS A 94 -10.84 4.97 -7.26
CA LYS A 94 -9.50 5.39 -7.71
C LYS A 94 -8.56 4.19 -7.90
N ALA A 95 -8.52 3.29 -6.92
CA ALA A 95 -7.71 2.08 -6.98
C ALA A 95 -8.08 1.21 -8.19
N LEU A 96 -9.38 0.96 -8.40
CA LEU A 96 -9.88 0.17 -9.52
C LEU A 96 -9.57 0.81 -10.87
N LEU A 97 -9.82 2.11 -11.02
CA LEU A 97 -9.53 2.85 -12.25
C LEU A 97 -8.05 2.78 -12.61
N TRP A 98 -7.16 2.96 -11.63
CA TRP A 98 -5.71 2.87 -11.87
C TRP A 98 -5.26 1.44 -12.18
N LEU A 99 -5.73 0.45 -11.41
CA LEU A 99 -5.36 -0.96 -11.59
C LEU A 99 -5.85 -1.54 -12.91
N MET A 100 -7.01 -1.08 -13.40
CA MET A 100 -7.62 -1.59 -14.63
C MET A 100 -7.19 -0.85 -15.89
N LYS A 101 -6.53 0.31 -15.76
CA LYS A 101 -5.93 1.01 -16.89
C LYS A 101 -4.87 0.14 -17.56
N GLU A 102 -4.96 0.01 -18.87
CA GLU A 102 -3.97 -0.69 -19.71
C GLU A 102 -2.61 0.01 -19.61
#